data_AF-A0A7R9VDV8-F1
#
_entry.id   AF-A0A7R9VDV8-F1
#
_cell.length_a   1.000
_cell.length_b   1.000
_cell.length_c   1.000
_cell.angle_alpha   90.00
_cell.angle_beta   90.00
_cell.angle_gamma   90.00
#
_symmetry.space_group_name_H-M   'P 1'
#
loop_
_entity.id
_entity.type
_entity.pdbx_description
1 polymer ?
#
loop_
_entity_poly.entity_id
_entity_poly.type
_entity_poly.pdbx_seq_one_letter_code
_entity_poly.pdbx_strand_id
1 'polypeptide(L)'
;MRQHACVPHIGPAPSLLPGRERVDVVVASIYVNPTQFSANEDFDVYPRQPERDRQLLEAAGCAVVFEPSSLYHVVEGANEGANVVGREGKHPDAHETYVQVERLQQGLCGKSRPHFFRGVTTVVAKLFNIVEPDVAFFGRKDFQQWRVITRMV
;
A
#
# COMPACT_ATOMS: atom_id res chain seq x y z
N MET A 1 13.14 23.24 5.88
CA MET A 1 12.77 21.82 6.03
C MET A 1 11.96 21.48 4.80
N ARG A 2 12.41 20.55 3.95
CA ARG A 2 11.69 20.19 2.72
C ARG A 2 10.52 19.29 3.11
N GLN A 3 9.30 19.63 2.70
CA GLN A 3 8.11 18.83 3.01
C GLN A 3 7.87 17.79 1.91
N HIS A 4 7.89 16.51 2.29
CA HIS A 4 7.67 15.37 1.41
C HIS A 4 6.28 14.78 1.61
N ALA A 5 5.57 14.52 0.51
CA ALA A 5 4.31 13.78 0.57
C ALA A 5 4.42 12.36 0.00
N CYS A 6 3.87 11.39 0.72
CA CYS A 6 3.66 10.03 0.20
C CYS A 6 2.19 9.86 -0.21
N VAL A 7 1.96 9.49 -1.47
CA VAL A 7 0.66 8.97 -1.92
C VAL A 7 0.78 7.46 -2.04
N PRO A 8 0.44 6.70 -0.98
CA PRO A 8 0.35 5.25 -1.07
C PRO A 8 -0.79 4.89 -2.00
N HIS A 9 -0.43 4.42 -3.19
CA HIS A 9 -1.35 4.11 -4.25
C HIS A 9 -1.56 2.59 -4.34
N ILE A 10 -2.82 2.19 -4.17
CA ILE A 10 -3.30 0.81 -4.21
C ILE A 10 -4.52 0.79 -5.15
N GLY A 11 -4.32 0.93 -6.46
CA GLY A 11 -5.42 1.01 -7.45
C GLY A 11 -5.02 1.68 -8.76
N PRO A 12 -5.93 2.19 -9.60
CA PRO A 12 -5.60 3.03 -10.75
C PRO A 12 -5.39 4.50 -10.35
N ALA A 13 -4.51 5.24 -11.05
CA ALA A 13 -4.09 6.61 -10.69
C ALA A 13 -5.25 7.61 -10.47
N PRO A 14 -5.23 8.42 -9.38
CA PRO A 14 -6.17 9.52 -9.23
C PRO A 14 -5.90 10.61 -10.27
N SER A 15 -6.96 11.28 -10.73
CA SER A 15 -6.89 12.32 -11.77
C SER A 15 -6.13 13.59 -11.36
N LEU A 16 -5.82 13.76 -10.07
CA LEU A 16 -5.05 14.87 -9.50
C LEU A 16 -4.33 14.37 -8.23
N LEU A 17 -3.16 14.94 -7.90
CA LEU A 17 -2.50 14.78 -6.60
C LEU A 17 -3.01 15.89 -5.65
N PRO A 18 -4.05 15.66 -4.85
CA PRO A 18 -4.60 16.68 -3.96
C PRO A 18 -3.56 17.07 -2.90
N GLY A 19 -3.45 18.36 -2.59
CA GLY A 19 -2.54 18.85 -1.57
C GLY A 19 -1.11 19.08 -2.03
N ARG A 20 -0.82 18.97 -3.34
CA ARG A 20 0.49 19.33 -3.91
C ARG A 20 0.90 20.76 -3.55
N GLU A 21 -0.05 21.68 -3.41
CA GLU A 21 0.20 23.06 -3.00
C GLU A 21 0.73 23.20 -1.55
N ARG A 22 0.72 22.11 -0.78
CA ARG A 22 1.09 22.08 0.64
C ARG A 22 2.47 21.49 0.89
N VAL A 23 3.17 21.05 -0.16
CA VAL A 23 4.42 20.29 -0.05
C VAL A 23 5.40 20.69 -1.15
N ASP A 24 6.69 20.52 -0.89
CA ASP A 24 7.75 20.86 -1.85
C ASP A 24 7.95 19.72 -2.87
N VAL A 25 7.82 18.47 -2.43
CA VAL A 25 8.09 17.27 -3.22
C VAL A 25 6.98 16.25 -3.02
N VAL A 26 6.43 15.76 -4.12
CA VAL A 26 5.44 14.66 -4.10
C VAL A 26 6.11 13.36 -4.55
N VAL A 27 5.95 12.32 -3.74
CA VAL A 27 6.35 10.94 -4.03
C VAL A 27 5.10 10.07 -4.06
N ALA A 28 4.94 9.30 -5.12
CA ALA A 28 3.85 8.31 -5.24
C ALA A 28 4.44 6.90 -5.20
N SER A 29 3.80 5.98 -4.48
CA SER A 29 4.22 4.58 -4.48
C SER A 29 3.19 3.70 -5.17
N ILE A 30 3.57 3.01 -6.25
CA ILE A 30 2.71 2.04 -6.93
C ILE A 30 3.12 0.65 -6.49
N TYR A 31 2.27 -0.03 -5.72
CA TYR A 31 2.55 -1.39 -5.27
C TYR A 31 1.26 -2.17 -5.00
N VAL A 32 1.07 -3.29 -5.71
CA VAL A 32 -0.04 -4.22 -5.45
C VAL A 32 0.36 -5.12 -4.30
N ASN A 33 -0.07 -4.78 -3.09
CA ASN A 33 0.31 -5.50 -1.88
C ASN A 33 -0.39 -6.87 -1.77
N PRO A 34 0.33 -8.01 -1.86
CA PRO A 34 -0.29 -9.33 -1.81
C PRO A 34 -0.99 -9.62 -0.47
N THR A 35 -0.48 -9.10 0.66
CA THR A 35 -1.07 -9.37 2.00
C THR A 35 -2.49 -8.86 2.19
N GLN A 36 -2.92 -7.92 1.35
CA GLN A 36 -4.28 -7.40 1.43
C GLN A 36 -5.27 -8.28 0.65
N PHE A 37 -4.78 -9.26 -0.13
CA PHE A 37 -5.60 -10.19 -0.89
C PHE A 37 -5.73 -11.53 -0.15
N SER A 38 -6.91 -12.13 -0.19
CA SER A 38 -7.10 -13.53 0.20
C SER A 38 -6.68 -14.49 -0.93
N ALA A 39 -6.50 -15.78 -0.65
CA ALA A 39 -6.20 -16.80 -1.67
C ALA A 39 -7.28 -16.90 -2.77
N ASN A 40 -8.51 -16.45 -2.48
CA ASN A 40 -9.65 -16.46 -3.41
C ASN A 40 -9.97 -15.05 -3.94
N GLU A 41 -9.13 -14.04 -3.68
CA GLU A 41 -9.30 -12.69 -4.21
C GLU A 41 -8.43 -12.47 -5.45
N ASP A 42 -8.82 -11.47 -6.25
CA ASP A 42 -8.32 -11.18 -7.59
C ASP A 42 -6.92 -10.53 -7.61
N PHE A 43 -5.90 -11.16 -6.99
CA PHE A 43 -4.52 -10.67 -7.05
C PHE A 43 -3.93 -10.79 -8.47
N ASP A 44 -4.11 -11.95 -9.10
CA ASP A 44 -3.52 -12.27 -10.41
C ASP A 44 -4.15 -11.47 -11.56
N VAL A 45 -5.43 -11.09 -11.41
CA VAL A 45 -6.17 -10.32 -12.41
C VAL A 45 -6.30 -8.86 -12.05
N TYR A 46 -5.64 -8.41 -10.97
CA TYR A 46 -5.66 -7.00 -10.59
C TYR A 46 -5.06 -6.17 -11.73
N PRO A 47 -5.76 -5.14 -12.24
CA PRO A 47 -5.30 -4.38 -13.38
C PRO A 47 -3.99 -3.65 -13.05
N ARG A 48 -2.95 -3.92 -13.85
CA ARG A 48 -1.64 -3.26 -13.76
C ARG A 48 -1.39 -2.53 -15.09
N GLN A 49 -1.23 -1.20 -15.05
CA GLN A 49 -0.91 -0.39 -16.23
C GLN A 49 0.24 0.59 -15.90
N PRO A 50 1.45 0.07 -15.62
CA PRO A 50 2.53 0.86 -15.03
C PRO A 50 2.93 2.06 -15.90
N GLU A 51 3.00 1.91 -17.23
CA GLU A 51 3.31 3.02 -18.13
C GLU A 51 2.25 4.13 -18.06
N ARG A 52 0.97 3.76 -18.03
CA ARG A 52 -0.13 4.71 -17.93
C ARG A 52 -0.15 5.42 -16.59
N ASP A 53 0.03 4.67 -15.50
CA ASP A 53 0.02 5.23 -14.14
C ASP A 53 1.20 6.20 -13.96
N ARG A 54 2.40 5.86 -14.47
CA ARG A 54 3.56 6.76 -14.48
C ARG A 54 3.28 8.05 -15.25
N GLN A 55 2.71 7.96 -16.44
CA GLN A 55 2.35 9.14 -17.25
C GLN A 55 1.34 10.04 -16.53
N LEU A 56 0.33 9.46 -15.87
CA LEU A 56 -0.65 10.23 -15.11
C LEU A 56 -0.02 10.92 -13.88
N LEU A 57 0.87 10.22 -13.17
CA LEU A 57 1.59 10.78 -12.03
C LEU A 57 2.56 11.89 -12.45
N GLU A 58 3.29 11.70 -13.54
CA GLU A 58 4.17 12.71 -14.12
C GLU A 58 3.37 13.96 -14.53
N ALA A 59 2.25 13.78 -15.24
CA ALA A 59 1.37 14.88 -15.63
C ALA A 59 0.76 15.62 -14.42
N ALA A 60 0.53 14.92 -13.30
CA ALA A 60 0.11 15.52 -12.04
C ALA A 60 1.26 16.22 -11.28
N GLY A 61 2.50 16.08 -11.76
CA GLY A 61 3.73 16.62 -11.19
C GLY A 61 4.22 15.89 -9.95
N CYS A 62 4.06 14.58 -9.94
CA CYS A 62 4.82 13.69 -9.06
C CYS A 62 6.31 13.79 -9.40
N ALA A 63 7.15 14.03 -8.39
CA ALA A 63 8.59 14.14 -8.60
C ALA A 63 9.26 12.75 -8.68
N VAL A 64 8.73 11.77 -7.94
CA VAL A 64 9.27 10.41 -7.87
C VAL A 64 8.14 9.39 -7.82
N VAL A 65 8.22 8.38 -8.68
CA VAL A 65 7.37 7.19 -8.60
C VAL A 65 8.19 6.05 -8.01
N PHE A 66 7.85 5.62 -6.79
CA PHE A 66 8.44 4.47 -6.14
C PHE A 66 7.64 3.21 -6.47
N GLU A 67 8.20 2.36 -7.32
CA GLU A 67 7.53 1.17 -7.85
C GLU A 67 8.38 -0.09 -7.58
N PRO A 68 8.39 -0.58 -6.33
CA PRO A 68 9.15 -1.78 -6.00
C PRO A 68 8.48 -3.02 -6.61
N SER A 69 9.29 -3.96 -7.11
CA SER A 69 8.79 -5.28 -7.53
C SER A 69 8.22 -6.07 -6.34
N SER A 70 8.83 -5.93 -5.16
CA SER A 70 8.34 -6.51 -3.92
C SER A 70 8.75 -5.66 -2.71
N LEU A 71 7.86 -5.53 -1.72
CA LEU A 71 8.18 -5.02 -0.39
C LEU A 71 8.42 -6.14 0.63
N TYR A 72 8.43 -7.40 0.20
CA TYR A 72 8.68 -8.57 1.04
C TYR A 72 9.85 -9.37 0.50
N HIS A 73 10.47 -10.18 1.36
CA HIS A 73 11.50 -11.10 0.92
C HIS A 73 10.90 -12.11 -0.06
N VAL A 74 11.50 -12.24 -1.24
CA VAL A 74 11.08 -13.20 -2.26
C VAL A 74 11.75 -14.52 -1.94
N VAL A 75 10.93 -15.56 -1.73
CA VAL A 75 11.41 -16.92 -1.51
C VAL A 75 11.67 -17.57 -2.87
N GLU A 76 12.84 -18.18 -3.04
CA GLU A 76 13.14 -18.92 -4.27
C GLU A 76 12.12 -20.05 -4.49
N GLY A 77 11.56 -20.12 -5.71
CA GLY A 77 10.54 -21.10 -6.08
C GLY A 77 9.11 -20.71 -5.71
N ALA A 78 8.90 -19.59 -5.02
CA ALA A 78 7.57 -19.03 -4.81
C ALA A 78 7.17 -18.13 -6.00
N ASN A 79 6.04 -18.43 -6.63
CA ASN A 79 5.43 -17.62 -7.67
C ASN A 79 4.75 -16.38 -7.08
N GLU A 80 4.68 -15.26 -7.82
CA GLU A 80 4.07 -14.00 -7.34
C GLU A 80 2.64 -14.17 -6.81
N GLY A 81 1.89 -15.12 -7.37
CA GLY A 81 0.51 -15.49 -6.96
C GLY A 81 0.45 -16.48 -5.79
N ALA A 82 1.56 -17.12 -5.42
CA ALA A 82 1.65 -17.62 -4.06
C ALA A 82 1.72 -16.37 -3.20
N ASN A 83 0.75 -16.16 -2.32
CA ASN A 83 0.91 -15.18 -1.25
C ASN A 83 2.16 -15.57 -0.45
N VAL A 84 3.35 -15.10 -0.86
CA VAL A 84 4.64 -15.37 -0.19
C VAL A 84 4.68 -14.66 1.16
N VAL A 85 3.70 -13.81 1.41
CA VAL A 85 3.42 -13.21 2.72
C VAL A 85 2.34 -13.98 3.50
N GLY A 86 1.94 -15.17 3.01
CA GLY A 86 0.66 -15.80 3.31
C GLY A 86 0.66 -17.33 3.33
N ARG A 87 1.75 -17.96 3.78
CA ARG A 87 1.57 -19.06 4.74
C ARG A 87 1.98 -18.52 6.10
N GLU A 88 1.00 -17.95 6.81
CA GLU A 88 1.12 -17.64 8.23
C GLU A 88 1.93 -18.75 8.93
N GLY A 89 3.15 -18.39 9.31
CA GLY A 89 3.99 -19.06 10.31
C GLY A 89 4.61 -20.41 9.97
N LYS A 90 4.62 -20.91 8.71
CA LYS A 90 5.19 -22.25 8.42
C LYS A 90 6.32 -22.30 7.41
N HIS A 91 6.54 -21.25 6.61
CA HIS A 91 7.71 -21.19 5.75
C HIS A 91 8.85 -20.50 6.51
N PRO A 92 10.09 -21.02 6.51
CA PRO A 92 11.22 -20.40 7.18
C PRO A 92 11.46 -18.93 6.77
N ASP A 93 11.21 -18.64 5.49
CA ASP A 93 11.38 -17.30 4.92
C ASP A 93 10.07 -16.49 4.84
N ALA A 94 9.03 -16.88 5.60
CA ALA A 94 7.80 -16.10 5.66
C ALA A 94 8.06 -14.73 6.30
N HIS A 95 7.27 -13.72 5.94
CA HIS A 95 7.31 -12.45 6.64
C HIS A 95 6.80 -12.61 8.07
N GLU A 96 7.53 -12.11 9.07
CA GLU A 96 7.17 -12.30 10.49
C GLU A 96 6.79 -10.99 11.22
N THR A 97 6.98 -9.84 10.57
CA THR A 97 6.72 -8.53 11.19
C THR A 97 5.41 -7.96 10.68
N TYR A 98 4.51 -7.60 11.59
CA TYR A 98 3.21 -7.03 11.23
C TYR A 98 2.87 -5.82 12.08
N VAL A 99 2.12 -4.90 11.49
CA VAL A 99 1.43 -3.83 12.21
C VAL A 99 -0.06 -4.17 12.20
N GLN A 100 -0.75 -3.95 13.33
CA GLN A 100 -2.17 -4.26 13.44
C GLN A 100 -2.89 -3.24 14.32
N VAL A 101 -4.04 -2.76 13.85
CA VAL A 101 -4.91 -1.86 14.61
C VAL A 101 -6.10 -2.65 15.14
N GLU A 102 -6.07 -3.03 16.42
CA GLU A 102 -6.98 -4.05 16.96
C GLU A 102 -8.48 -3.76 16.77
N ARG A 103 -9.02 -2.76 17.47
CA ARG A 103 -10.48 -2.56 17.55
C ARG A 103 -11.07 -1.88 16.32
N LEU A 104 -10.37 -0.90 15.75
CA LEU A 104 -10.92 -0.05 14.69
C LEU A 104 -11.00 -0.76 13.32
N GLN A 105 -10.16 -1.78 13.11
CA GLN A 105 -10.23 -2.60 11.90
C GLN A 105 -11.43 -3.55 11.92
N GLN A 106 -12.03 -3.81 13.09
CA GLN A 106 -13.19 -4.69 13.22
C GLN A 106 -14.44 -4.01 12.66
N GLY A 107 -15.37 -4.79 12.09
CA GLY A 107 -16.57 -4.23 11.47
C GLY A 107 -16.35 -3.81 10.01
N LEU A 108 -17.44 -3.43 9.33
CA LEU A 108 -17.42 -2.96 7.94
C LEU A 108 -16.62 -3.89 7.02
N CYS A 109 -15.62 -3.38 6.29
CA CYS A 109 -14.76 -4.17 5.40
C CYS A 109 -13.96 -5.24 6.15
N GLY A 110 -13.63 -5.02 7.42
CA GLY A 110 -12.92 -5.99 8.24
C GLY A 110 -13.76 -7.22 8.60
N LYS A 111 -15.09 -7.17 8.48
CA LYS A 111 -15.94 -8.37 8.61
C LYS A 111 -15.83 -9.29 7.41
N SER A 112 -15.79 -8.73 6.20
CA SER A 112 -15.67 -9.50 4.96
C SER A 112 -14.23 -9.88 4.65
N ARG A 113 -13.25 -9.11 5.12
CA ARG A 113 -11.82 -9.29 4.84
C ARG A 113 -10.99 -9.18 6.13
N PRO A 114 -10.97 -10.22 7.00
CA PRO A 114 -10.35 -10.14 8.33
C PRO A 114 -8.85 -9.82 8.35
N HIS A 115 -8.12 -10.22 7.29
CA HIS A 115 -6.67 -10.00 7.12
C HIS A 115 -6.32 -8.66 6.46
N PHE A 116 -7.29 -8.00 5.81
CA PHE A 116 -7.05 -6.86 4.92
C PHE A 116 -6.28 -5.73 5.61
N PHE A 117 -6.75 -5.29 6.78
CA PHE A 117 -6.17 -4.13 7.46
C PHE A 117 -4.81 -4.40 8.10
N ARG A 118 -4.49 -5.64 8.50
CA ARG A 118 -3.13 -6.03 8.91
C ARG A 118 -2.17 -5.86 7.74
N GLY A 119 -2.56 -6.32 6.55
CA GLY A 119 -1.79 -6.14 5.32
C GLY A 119 -1.58 -4.67 4.96
N VAL A 120 -2.67 -3.87 4.99
CA VAL A 120 -2.63 -2.43 4.70
C VAL A 120 -1.73 -1.69 5.69
N THR A 121 -1.90 -1.90 6.99
CA THR A 121 -1.10 -1.19 8.01
C THR A 121 0.37 -1.59 7.97
N THR A 122 0.67 -2.87 7.72
CA THR A 122 2.04 -3.35 7.56
C THR A 122 2.72 -2.69 6.35
N VAL A 123 2.09 -2.70 5.17
CA VAL A 123 2.70 -2.10 3.97
C VAL A 123 2.85 -0.58 4.08
N VAL A 124 1.87 0.11 4.66
CA VAL A 124 1.93 1.56 4.86
C VAL A 124 3.03 1.93 5.86
N ALA A 125 3.20 1.15 6.95
CA ALA A 125 4.31 1.35 7.87
C ALA A 125 5.68 1.18 7.20
N LYS A 126 5.83 0.21 6.29
CA LYS A 126 7.06 0.06 5.50
C LYS A 126 7.28 1.26 4.58
N LEU A 127 6.25 1.70 3.87
CA LEU A 127 6.34 2.87 2.99
C LEU A 127 6.68 4.15 3.76
N PHE A 128 6.12 4.36 4.96
CA PHE A 128 6.47 5.51 5.80
C PHE A 128 7.92 5.48 6.25
N ASN A 129 8.47 4.31 6.58
CA ASN A 129 9.89 4.18 6.94
C ASN A 129 10.84 4.32 5.73
N ILE A 130 10.38 4.03 4.51
CA ILE A 130 11.20 4.14 3.28
C ILE A 130 11.18 5.57 2.74
N VAL A 131 10.00 6.19 2.70
CA VAL A 131 9.77 7.49 2.06
C VAL A 131 9.95 8.65 3.05
N GLU A 132 9.79 8.38 4.35
CA GLU A 132 9.84 9.37 5.44
C GLU A 132 9.03 10.65 5.15
N PRO A 133 7.71 10.53 4.83
CA PRO A 133 6.92 11.69 4.45
C PRO A 133 6.54 12.55 5.65
N ASP A 134 6.52 13.88 5.47
CA ASP A 134 5.94 14.82 6.44
C ASP A 134 4.40 14.76 6.41
N VAL A 135 3.82 14.48 5.24
CA VAL A 135 2.37 14.37 5.03
C VAL A 135 2.04 13.17 4.14
N ALA A 136 1.00 12.40 4.45
CA ALA A 136 0.55 11.30 3.58
C ALA A 136 -0.90 11.51 3.12
N PHE A 137 -1.15 11.31 1.83
CA PHE A 137 -2.48 11.49 1.23
C PHE A 137 -3.16 10.14 0.98
N PHE A 138 -4.38 9.99 1.48
CA PHE A 138 -5.21 8.80 1.30
C PHE A 138 -6.54 9.14 0.64
N GLY A 139 -6.99 8.29 -0.28
CA GLY A 139 -8.27 8.47 -0.96
C GLY A 139 -9.46 8.37 0.00
N ARG A 140 -10.46 9.23 -0.19
CA ARG A 140 -11.68 9.25 0.64
C ARG A 140 -12.63 8.07 0.42
N LYS A 141 -12.48 7.37 -0.71
CA LYS A 141 -13.33 6.22 -1.09
C LYS A 141 -13.26 5.11 -0.03
N ASP A 142 -12.08 4.88 0.52
CA ASP A 142 -11.84 3.85 1.53
C ASP A 142 -11.78 4.47 2.94
N PHE A 143 -12.92 4.99 3.40
CA PHE A 143 -13.02 5.72 4.68
C PHE A 143 -12.52 4.92 5.88
N GLN A 144 -12.82 3.62 5.96
CA GLN A 144 -12.34 2.78 7.06
C GLN A 144 -10.81 2.64 7.03
N GLN A 145 -10.21 2.48 5.85
CA GLN A 145 -8.75 2.45 5.69
C GLN A 145 -8.12 3.75 6.17
N TRP A 146 -8.66 4.90 5.74
CA TRP A 146 -8.18 6.19 6.21
C TRP A 146 -8.22 6.29 7.74
N ARG A 147 -9.31 5.85 8.37
CA ARG A 147 -9.45 5.86 9.84
C ARG A 147 -8.50 4.90 10.54
N VAL A 148 -8.28 3.71 9.98
CA VAL A 148 -7.33 2.71 10.48
C VAL A 148 -5.91 3.25 10.42
N ILE A 149 -5.51 3.85 9.30
CA ILE A 149 -4.16 4.41 9.13
C ILE A 149 -3.96 5.63 10.04
N THR A 150 -4.98 6.49 10.16
CA THR A 150 -4.95 7.63 11.11
C THR A 150 -4.80 7.16 12.57
N ARG A 151 -5.22 5.93 12.90
CA ARG A 151 -5.02 5.36 14.24
C ARG A 151 -3.65 4.69 14.41
N MET A 152 -3.05 4.23 13.32
CA MET A 152 -1.76 3.56 13.33
C MET A 152 -0.60 4.54 13.59
N VAL A 153 -0.71 5.74 13.03
CA VAL A 153 0.19 6.88 13.27
C VAL A 153 -0.11 7.50 14.63
#